data_AF-A0A6B0VSR3-F1
#
_entry.id   AF-A0A6B0VSR3-F1
#
_cell.length_a   1.000
_cell.length_b   1.000
_cell.length_c   1.000
_cell.angle_alpha   90.00
_cell.angle_beta   90.00
_cell.angle_gamma   90.00
#
_symmetry.space_group_name_H-M   'P 1'
#
loop_
_entity.id
_entity.type
_entity.pdbx_description
1 polymer ?
#
loop_
_entity_poly.entity_id
_entity_poly.type
_entity_poly.pdbx_seq_one_letter_code
_entity_poly.pdbx_strand_id
1 'polypeptide(L)' 'MIILFQIFDGENRYDLGKIENGKVTEEIEDGFEEWIRFETSLPTTPDLEDEAGLLRAYEGPHIVAQIVD' A
#
# COMPACT_ATOMS: atom_id res chain seq x y z
N MET A 1 1.66 -11.04 7.77
CA MET A 1 1.87 -10.61 6.36
C MET A 1 2.07 -9.12 6.40
N ILE A 2 3.26 -8.65 6.00
CA ILE A 2 3.59 -7.23 5.99
C ILE A 2 3.51 -6.74 4.55
N ILE A 3 2.77 -5.65 4.33
CA ILE A 3 2.64 -5.01 3.03
C ILE A 3 3.35 -3.67 3.12
N LEU A 4 4.40 -3.50 2.33
CA LEU A 4 5.07 -2.23 2.13
C LEU A 4 4.36 -1.46 1.04
N PHE A 5 4.01 -0.22 1.33
CA PHE A 5 3.49 0.73 0.36
C PHE A 5 4.58 1.71 -0.02
N GLN A 6 4.68 1.97 -1.32
CA GLN A 6 5.65 2.86 -1.91
C GLN A 6 4.98 3.80 -2.91
N ILE A 7 5.50 5.01 -3.06
CA ILE A 7 5.17 5.90 -4.17
C ILE A 7 6.24 5.81 -5.26
N PHE A 8 5.82 6.07 -6.48
CA PHE A 8 6.70 6.17 -7.63
C PHE A 8 6.89 7.64 -8.04
N ASP A 9 8.15 8.07 -8.17
CA ASP A 9 8.52 9.37 -8.76
C ASP A 9 9.56 9.13 -9.86
N GLY A 10 9.07 9.06 -11.10
CA GLY A 10 9.89 8.89 -12.30
C GLY A 10 10.49 7.49 -12.44
N GLU A 11 11.65 7.23 -11.84
CA GLU A 11 12.29 5.90 -11.81
C GLU A 11 12.53 5.42 -10.37
N ASN A 12 12.23 6.26 -9.38
CA ASN A 12 12.52 6.01 -7.98
C ASN A 12 11.28 5.53 -7.24
N ARG A 13 11.47 4.58 -6.32
CA ARG A 13 10.46 4.13 -5.35
C ARG A 13 10.84 4.65 -3.97
N TYR A 14 9.86 5.20 -3.27
CA TYR A 14 10.02 5.67 -1.89
C TYR A 14 9.03 4.96 -0.99
N ASP A 15 9.52 4.43 0.12
CA ASP A 15 8.69 3.81 1.15
C ASP A 15 7.79 4.87 1.78
N LEU A 16 6.51 4.55 1.92
CA LEU A 16 5.51 5.39 2.59
C LEU A 16 5.10 4.84 3.95
N GLY A 17 5.01 3.51 4.04
CA GLY A 17 4.58 2.86 5.27
C GLY A 17 4.32 1.38 5.09
N LYS A 18 4.03 0.72 6.21
CA LYS A 18 3.78 -0.72 6.27
C LYS A 18 2.47 -1.00 6.96
N ILE A 19 1.75 -1.98 6.41
CA ILE A 19 0.57 -2.57 7.05
C ILE A 19 0.87 -4.02 7.38
N GLU A 20 0.72 -4.38 8.64
CA GLU A 20 0.80 -5.76 9.11
C GLU A 20 -0.59 -6.21 9.60
N ASN A 21 -1.12 -7.28 9.00
CA ASN A 21 -2.41 -7.87 9.39
C ASN A 21 -3.55 -6.83 9.45
N GLY A 22 -3.63 -5.96 8.46
CA GLY A 22 -4.65 -4.91 8.35
C GLY A 22 -4.45 -3.69 9.28
N LYS A 23 -3.30 -3.59 9.96
CA LYS A 23 -2.95 -2.45 10.81
C LYS A 23 -1.71 -1.73 10.31
N VAL A 24 -1.74 -0.40 10.29
CA VAL A 24 -0.53 0.39 10.02
C VAL A 24 0.47 0.17 11.16
N THR A 25 1.67 -0.26 10.79
CA THR A 25 2.79 -0.51 11.73
C THR A 25 3.93 0.47 11.54
N GLU A 26 4.03 1.09 10.37
CA GLU A 26 5.02 2.10 10.04
C GLU A 26 4.38 3.15 9.14
N GLU A 27 4.58 4.41 9.48
CA GLU A 27 4.09 5.58 8.74
C GLU A 27 5.26 6.56 8.65
N ILE A 28 5.68 6.87 7.41
CA ILE A 28 6.81 7.78 7.15
C ILE A 28 6.30 9.21 6.95
N GLU A 29 5.08 9.37 6.45
CA GLU A 29 4.42 10.67 6.26
C GLU A 29 3.07 10.71 6.97
N ASP A 30 2.79 11.80 7.68
CA ASP A 30 1.49 12.02 8.32
C ASP A 30 0.35 11.96 7.30
N GLY A 31 -0.67 11.15 7.59
CA GLY A 31 -1.85 10.98 6.74
C GLY A 31 -1.76 9.79 5.78
N PHE A 32 -0.72 8.96 5.92
CA PHE A 32 -0.56 7.72 5.17
C PHE A 32 -1.77 6.79 5.34
N GLU A 33 -2.26 6.61 6.57
CA GLU A 33 -3.40 5.72 6.83
C GLU A 33 -4.67 6.19 6.10
N GLU A 34 -4.95 7.49 6.15
CA GLU A 34 -6.11 8.09 5.49
C GLU A 34 -5.99 8.00 3.96
N TRP A 35 -4.78 8.21 3.44
CA TRP A 35 -4.50 8.11 2.02
C TRP A 35 -4.62 6.67 1.50
N ILE A 36 -4.06 5.68 2.20
CA ILE A 36 -4.22 4.26 1.84
C ILE A 36 -5.69 3.86 1.87
N ARG A 37 -6.44 4.24 2.90
CA ARG A 37 -7.88 3.97 2.99
C ARG A 37 -8.63 4.55 1.80
N PHE A 38 -8.27 5.76 1.36
CA PHE A 38 -8.84 6.37 0.17
C PHE A 38 -8.47 5.58 -1.10
N GLU A 39 -7.19 5.29 -1.33
CA GLU A 39 -6.72 4.54 -2.51
C GLU A 39 -7.36 3.15 -2.60
N THR A 40 -7.46 2.43 -1.48
CA THR A 40 -8.10 1.09 -1.44
C THR A 40 -9.62 1.15 -1.52
N SER A 41 -10.24 2.33 -1.36
CA SER A 41 -11.67 2.51 -1.61
C SER A 41 -12.00 2.65 -3.10
N LEU A 42 -11.00 2.88 -3.95
CA LEU A 42 -11.21 2.98 -5.38
C LEU A 42 -11.52 1.59 -5.96
N PRO A 43 -12.51 1.48 -6.88
CA PRO A 43 -12.95 0.19 -7.42
C PRO A 43 -11.89 -0.55 -8.24
N THR A 44 -10.79 0.14 -8.58
CA THR A 44 -9.65 -0.39 -9.34
C THR A 44 -8.49 -0.85 -8.44
N THR A 45 -8.57 -0.58 -7.13
CA THR A 45 -7.54 -0.95 -6.16
C THR A 45 -8.04 -2.17 -5.38
N PRO A 46 -7.22 -3.23 -5.25
CA PRO A 46 -7.58 -4.37 -4.42
C PRO A 46 -7.82 -3.98 -2.95
N ASP A 47 -8.60 -4.78 -2.24
CA ASP A 47 -8.82 -4.59 -0.81
C ASP A 47 -7.55 -4.94 0.00
N LEU A 48 -7.38 -4.32 1.17
CA LEU A 48 -6.33 -4.69 2.14
C LEU A 48 -6.54 -6.10 2.69
N GLU A 49 -7.80 -6.52 2.82
CA GLU A 49 -8.20 -7.87 3.23
C GLU A 49 -8.29 -8.83 2.03
N ASP A 50 -7.79 -8.45 0.85
CA ASP A 50 -7.89 -9.27 -0.34
C ASP A 50 -7.21 -10.64 -0.15
N GLU A 51 -8.04 -11.64 0.14
CA GLU A 51 -7.63 -13.03 0.30
C GLU A 51 -6.98 -13.59 -0.97
N ALA A 52 -7.37 -13.07 -2.14
CA ALA A 52 -6.76 -13.43 -3.43
C ALA A 52 -5.33 -12.88 -3.58
N GLY A 53 -4.96 -11.90 -2.76
CA GLY A 53 -3.62 -11.38 -2.69
C GLY A 53 -3.21 -10.53 -3.90
N LEU A 54 -4.15 -9.89 -4.58
CA LEU A 54 -3.87 -8.96 -5.67
C LEU A 54 -3.18 -7.70 -5.15
N LEU A 55 -3.48 -7.28 -3.91
CA LEU A 55 -2.74 -6.18 -3.26
C LEU A 55 -1.25 -6.52 -3.02
N ARG A 56 -0.87 -7.80 -3.09
CA ARG A 56 0.50 -8.28 -2.79
C ARG A 56 1.53 -7.84 -3.83
N ALA A 57 1.07 -7.43 -5.01
CA ALA A 57 1.89 -6.96 -6.12
C ALA A 57 1.13 -5.91 -6.95
N TYR A 58 0.38 -5.03 -6.27
CA TYR A 58 -0.41 -4.01 -6.94
C TYR A 58 0.49 -2.85 -7.37
N GLU A 59 0.42 -2.47 -8.65
CA GLU A 59 1.03 -1.26 -9.19
C GLU A 59 -0.09 -0.38 -9.76
N GLY A 60 -0.47 0.63 -8.98
CA GLY A 60 -1.40 1.67 -9.37
C GLY A 60 -0.70 2.88 -9.98
N PRO A 61 -1.46 3.90 -10.41
CA PRO A 61 -0.91 5.11 -11.00
C PRO A 61 0.00 5.90 -10.03
N HIS A 62 -0.24 5.78 -8.73
CA HIS A 62 0.41 6.57 -7.68
C HIS A 62 1.00 5.71 -6.55
N ILE A 63 0.77 4.40 -6.55
CA ILE A 63 1.13 3.53 -5.44
C ILE A 63 1.58 2.17 -5.91
N VAL A 64 2.57 1.63 -5.21
CA VAL A 64 2.99 0.24 -5.31
C VAL A 64 2.79 -0.40 -3.94
N ALA A 65 2.13 -1.57 -3.92
CA ALA A 65 2.00 -2.40 -2.73
C ALA A 65 2.73 -3.72 -2.96
N GLN A 66 3.64 -4.07 -2.04
CA GLN A 66 4.47 -5.25 -2.12
C GLN A 66 4.48 -5.99 -0.78
N ILE A 67 4.38 -7.34 -0.80
CA ILE A 67 4.68 -8.12 0.40
C ILE A 67 6.17 -8.03 0.71
N VAL A 68 6.45 -7.67 1.96
CA VAL A 68 7.75 -7.84 2.59
C VAL A 68 7.61 -8.85 3.73
N ASP A 69 8.63 -9.67 3.94
CA ASP A 69 8.65 -10.76 4.92
C ASP A 69 8.54 -10.23 6.37
#